data_AF-A0A3P5XNG9-F1
#
_entry.id   AF-A0A3P5XNG9-F1
#
_cell.length_a   1.000
_cell.length_b   1.000
_cell.length_c   1.000
_cell.angle_alpha   90.00
_cell.angle_beta   90.00
_cell.angle_gamma   90.00
#
_symmetry.space_group_name_H-M   'P 1'
#
loop_
_entity.id
_entity.type
_entity.pdbx_description
1 polymer ?
#
loop_
_entity_poly.entity_id
_entity_poly.type
_entity_poly.pdbx_seq_one_letter_code
_entity_poly.pdbx_strand_id
1 'polypeptide(L)'
;MPKQNTEREGRTIEQEDLKNLENEITEARENEDKYFSTFKGVRGQLIKECQEMKDEAFKIAYDGVMADSKHLENVKAGRLTEVQHEELAKEKGQEASEKALPKTPLGVAIMLKHYLRFIRVKPEAQGQKAPLYFFHPDHGVWLEDNEFLQDLISVIFPNATEKQAFDTLYKIARQSQLKEIQREYTVIGNRLYNYKTGRFEELTPDITVTRKIKTSYNKKAKEPTIKGWKPTTWLLELFDGDTELYNLAIQIIKASITGQSLQKIFWLFGEGGTGKGTFQQLLINLVGMDNVASLKITELAKSRFTTSILLGKSIVIGDDIQKDAVIKDTSDIFSLATGDIMTIEDKGKRPYSIRLNMTVVQSSNGLPRMNGDKSAIDRRFRILPFTKVFKGKPNKAIKNDYINCKEVLEYLLKLAIETPITDINPKTSIEILEEHHKEMNPVIDFVSKFFTDELTSEFIPNSFVYHVWKGFLEYYDIKQIKSERGLHKEIKSNLPEGFEAGQKVIPVGRQLHTGFYPKEDLPPFASTSYANGRATPEKRKKPKNERGYYNHWPAHKKQKKT
;
A
#
# COMPACT_ATOMS: atom_id res chain seq x y z
N MET A 1 -42.69 30.94 -46.85
CA MET A 1 -42.73 30.73 -45.38
C MET A 1 -42.18 29.34 -45.07
N PRO A 2 -40.95 29.21 -44.52
CA PRO A 2 -40.67 28.13 -43.57
C PRO A 2 -39.54 28.46 -42.56
N LYS A 3 -39.53 29.64 -41.91
CA LYS A 3 -38.50 29.99 -40.91
C LYS A 3 -38.99 30.07 -39.46
N GLN A 4 -40.30 30.01 -39.20
CA GLN A 4 -40.85 30.13 -37.83
C GLN A 4 -41.08 28.80 -37.11
N ASN A 5 -41.11 27.65 -37.80
CA ASN A 5 -41.32 26.35 -37.14
C ASN A 5 -40.03 25.77 -36.54
N THR A 6 -38.88 25.95 -37.19
CA THR A 6 -37.60 25.38 -36.73
C THR A 6 -37.06 26.02 -35.46
N GLU A 7 -37.29 27.33 -35.24
CA GLU A 7 -36.90 27.99 -33.98
C GLU A 7 -37.83 27.64 -32.81
N ARG A 8 -39.11 27.34 -33.09
CA ARG A 8 -40.05 26.87 -32.06
C ARG A 8 -39.76 25.43 -31.66
N GLU A 9 -39.50 24.54 -32.61
CA GLU A 9 -39.12 23.15 -32.33
C GLU A 9 -37.79 23.09 -31.57
N GLY A 10 -36.77 23.86 -31.99
CA GLY A 10 -35.49 23.93 -31.29
C GLY A 10 -35.58 24.42 -29.85
N ARG A 11 -36.40 25.46 -29.58
CA ARG A 11 -36.65 25.94 -28.20
C ARG A 11 -37.48 24.97 -27.35
N THR A 12 -38.36 24.19 -27.98
CA THR A 12 -39.18 23.19 -27.26
C THR A 12 -38.33 22.00 -26.84
N ILE A 13 -37.43 21.55 -27.73
CA ILE A 13 -36.47 20.47 -27.45
C ILE A 13 -35.47 20.90 -26.35
N GLU A 14 -34.90 22.12 -26.42
CA GLU A 14 -33.99 22.63 -25.37
C GLU A 14 -34.69 22.78 -24.01
N GLN A 15 -35.98 23.14 -23.99
CA GLN A 15 -36.77 23.24 -22.75
C GLN A 15 -37.13 21.86 -22.18
N GLU A 16 -37.42 20.86 -23.02
CA GLU A 16 -37.63 19.48 -22.58
C GLU A 16 -36.33 18.87 -22.03
N ASP A 17 -35.19 19.11 -22.67
CA ASP A 17 -33.89 18.63 -22.19
C ASP A 17 -33.47 19.27 -20.86
N LEU A 18 -33.70 20.59 -20.70
CA LEU A 18 -33.49 21.29 -19.42
C LEU A 18 -34.41 20.76 -18.33
N LYS A 19 -35.69 20.49 -18.65
CA LYS A 19 -36.67 19.98 -17.69
C LYS A 19 -36.43 18.51 -17.32
N ASN A 20 -35.92 17.71 -18.25
CA ASN A 20 -35.45 16.35 -17.98
C ASN A 20 -34.20 16.36 -17.10
N LEU A 21 -33.25 17.27 -17.36
CA LEU A 21 -32.06 17.44 -16.52
C LEU A 21 -32.44 17.94 -15.11
N GLU A 22 -33.38 18.88 -15.00
CA GLU A 22 -33.93 19.35 -13.73
C GLU A 22 -34.67 18.23 -12.98
N ASN A 23 -35.43 17.38 -13.67
CA ASN A 23 -36.08 16.20 -13.07
C ASN A 23 -35.06 15.15 -12.65
N GLU A 24 -34.03 14.85 -13.45
CA GLU A 24 -32.94 13.95 -13.06
C GLU A 24 -32.15 14.48 -11.86
N ILE A 25 -31.90 15.79 -11.80
CA ILE A 25 -31.27 16.46 -10.66
C ILE A 25 -32.19 16.45 -9.43
N THR A 26 -33.50 16.58 -9.62
CA THR A 26 -34.50 16.55 -8.53
C THR A 26 -34.69 15.14 -7.99
N GLU A 27 -34.82 14.12 -8.84
CA GLU A 27 -34.86 12.70 -8.44
C GLU A 27 -33.53 12.25 -7.80
N ALA A 28 -32.39 12.75 -8.30
CA ALA A 28 -31.10 12.51 -7.66
C ALA A 28 -31.06 13.14 -6.25
N ARG A 29 -31.50 14.40 -6.10
CA ARG A 29 -31.58 15.11 -4.81
C ARG A 29 -32.58 14.50 -3.83
N GLU A 30 -33.75 14.07 -4.29
CA GLU A 30 -34.77 13.37 -3.48
C GLU A 30 -34.29 12.01 -2.98
N ASN A 31 -33.40 11.33 -3.73
CA ASN A 31 -32.72 10.13 -3.27
C ASN A 31 -31.55 10.45 -2.31
N GLU A 32 -30.91 11.61 -2.43
CA GLU A 32 -29.81 12.01 -1.52
C GLU A 32 -30.28 12.25 -0.08
N ASP A 33 -31.48 12.82 0.10
CA ASP A 33 -32.06 13.16 1.41
C ASP A 33 -32.48 11.94 2.26
N LYS A 34 -32.52 10.74 1.65
CA LYS A 34 -32.97 9.51 2.31
C LYS A 34 -31.85 8.56 2.72
N TYR A 35 -30.61 8.82 2.29
CA TYR A 35 -29.47 8.05 2.77
C TYR A 35 -29.23 8.31 4.25
N PHE A 36 -28.85 7.27 4.99
CA PHE A 36 -28.42 7.46 6.36
C PHE A 36 -27.19 8.38 6.42
N SER A 37 -27.31 9.47 7.17
CA SER A 37 -26.23 10.45 7.40
C SER A 37 -25.23 9.98 8.45
N THR A 38 -25.56 8.93 9.20
CA THR A 38 -24.69 8.29 10.20
C THR A 38 -25.03 6.80 10.31
N PHE A 39 -24.02 5.97 10.51
CA PHE A 39 -24.17 4.54 10.78
C PHE A 39 -24.16 4.22 12.28
N LYS A 40 -24.02 5.23 13.14
CA LYS A 40 -24.21 5.06 14.58
C LYS A 40 -25.63 4.57 14.86
N GLY A 41 -25.75 3.34 15.36
CA GLY A 41 -27.05 2.72 15.60
C GLY A 41 -27.84 2.39 14.32
N VAL A 42 -27.17 2.20 13.18
CA VAL A 42 -27.79 1.93 11.87
C VAL A 42 -28.85 0.82 11.89
N ARG A 43 -28.64 -0.25 12.67
CA ARG A 43 -29.64 -1.30 12.86
C ARG A 43 -30.94 -0.76 13.47
N GLY A 44 -30.84 0.09 14.49
CA GLY A 44 -31.99 0.72 15.12
C GLY A 44 -32.71 1.70 14.19
N GLN A 45 -31.95 2.46 13.40
CA GLN A 45 -32.51 3.31 12.35
C GLN A 45 -33.31 2.47 11.35
N LEU A 46 -32.72 1.38 10.83
CA LEU A 46 -33.40 0.50 9.88
C LEU A 46 -34.62 -0.22 10.49
N ILE A 47 -34.57 -0.61 11.77
CA ILE A 47 -35.75 -1.16 12.48
C ILE A 47 -36.88 -0.13 12.53
N LYS A 48 -36.54 1.14 12.80
CA LYS A 48 -37.51 2.23 12.83
C LYS A 48 -38.17 2.42 11.46
N GLU A 49 -37.39 2.48 10.39
CA GLU A 49 -37.92 2.55 9.01
C GLU A 49 -38.83 1.35 8.70
N CYS A 50 -38.42 0.14 9.09
CA CYS A 50 -39.25 -1.06 8.94
C CYS A 50 -40.57 -0.98 9.72
N GLN A 51 -40.58 -0.35 10.89
CA GLN A 51 -41.78 -0.19 11.70
C GLN A 51 -42.70 0.90 11.12
N GLU A 52 -42.15 2.01 10.64
CA GLU A 52 -42.93 3.06 10.00
C GLU A 52 -43.66 2.54 8.75
N MET A 53 -42.99 1.74 7.91
CA MET A 53 -43.64 1.07 6.77
C MET A 53 -44.77 0.13 7.20
N LYS A 54 -44.61 -0.57 8.33
CA LYS A 54 -45.63 -1.46 8.90
C LYS A 54 -46.84 -0.70 9.42
N ASP A 55 -46.60 0.42 10.08
CA ASP A 55 -47.63 1.28 10.65
C ASP A 55 -48.40 2.01 9.54
N GLU A 56 -47.70 2.46 8.50
CA GLU A 56 -48.31 3.06 7.31
C GLU A 56 -49.18 2.05 6.55
N ALA A 57 -48.67 0.83 6.32
CA ALA A 57 -49.45 -0.23 5.68
C ALA A 57 -50.68 -0.63 6.52
N PHE A 58 -50.54 -0.69 7.85
CA PHE A 58 -51.65 -0.91 8.77
C PHE A 58 -52.71 0.19 8.59
N LYS A 59 -52.29 1.45 8.64
CA LYS A 59 -53.18 2.61 8.59
C LYS A 59 -53.91 2.69 7.24
N ILE A 60 -53.21 2.53 6.13
CA ILE A 60 -53.81 2.55 4.78
C ILE A 60 -54.89 1.47 4.65
N ALA A 61 -54.61 0.24 5.10
CA ALA A 61 -55.58 -0.85 5.02
C ALA A 61 -56.76 -0.64 5.99
N TYR A 62 -56.50 -0.18 7.21
CA TYR A 62 -57.51 0.15 8.20
C TYR A 62 -58.46 1.25 7.68
N ASP A 63 -57.90 2.39 7.25
CA ASP A 63 -58.67 3.52 6.73
C ASP A 63 -59.45 3.13 5.47
N GLY A 64 -58.87 2.29 4.61
CA GLY A 64 -59.54 1.75 3.42
C GLY A 64 -60.79 0.94 3.75
N VAL A 65 -60.75 0.09 4.80
CA VAL A 65 -61.93 -0.67 5.25
C VAL A 65 -62.95 0.24 5.93
N MET A 66 -62.50 1.22 6.72
CA MET A 66 -63.38 2.17 7.40
C MET A 66 -64.13 3.10 6.42
N ALA A 67 -63.51 3.44 5.29
CA ALA A 67 -64.08 4.29 4.25
C ALA A 67 -64.90 3.54 3.19
N ASP A 68 -64.94 2.20 3.23
CA ASP A 68 -65.62 1.39 2.21
C ASP A 68 -67.15 1.58 2.26
N SER A 69 -67.72 2.00 1.11
CA SER A 69 -69.13 2.35 1.01
C SER A 69 -70.07 1.18 1.29
N LYS A 70 -69.67 -0.06 0.94
CA LYS A 70 -70.49 -1.25 1.14
C LYS A 70 -70.50 -1.68 2.61
N HIS A 71 -69.37 -1.54 3.30
CA HIS A 71 -69.32 -1.75 4.75
C HIS A 71 -70.16 -0.72 5.50
N LEU A 72 -70.05 0.57 5.14
CA LEU A 72 -70.85 1.64 5.73
C LEU A 72 -72.37 1.46 5.50
N GLU A 73 -72.79 1.01 4.32
CA GLU A 73 -74.19 0.68 4.04
C GLU A 73 -74.69 -0.51 4.87
N ASN A 74 -73.87 -1.53 5.07
CA ASN A 74 -74.23 -2.69 5.91
C ASN A 74 -74.35 -2.31 7.39
N VAL A 75 -73.54 -1.38 7.88
CA VAL A 75 -73.68 -0.81 9.23
C VAL A 75 -74.99 -0.01 9.34
N LYS A 76 -75.28 0.87 8.39
CA LYS A 76 -76.56 1.63 8.35
C LYS A 76 -77.79 0.71 8.24
N ALA A 77 -77.67 -0.41 7.54
CA ALA A 77 -78.73 -1.40 7.39
C ALA A 77 -78.85 -2.36 8.59
N GLY A 78 -78.04 -2.21 9.64
CA GLY A 78 -78.04 -3.06 10.85
C GLY A 78 -77.56 -4.49 10.61
N ARG A 79 -76.93 -4.76 9.46
CA ARG A 79 -76.40 -6.08 9.08
C ARG A 79 -74.98 -6.32 9.60
N LEU A 80 -74.31 -5.27 10.06
CA LEU A 80 -72.98 -5.28 10.65
C LEU A 80 -72.97 -4.29 11.82
N THR A 81 -72.42 -4.66 12.97
CA THR A 81 -72.24 -3.69 14.07
C THR A 81 -71.01 -2.81 13.82
N GLU A 82 -70.98 -1.62 14.40
CA GLU A 82 -69.80 -0.74 14.35
C GLU A 82 -68.55 -1.44 14.91
N VAL A 83 -68.72 -2.25 15.97
CA VAL A 83 -67.64 -3.06 16.56
C VAL A 83 -67.10 -4.09 15.57
N GLN A 84 -67.97 -4.82 14.87
CA GLN A 84 -67.56 -5.81 13.87
C GLN A 84 -66.86 -5.16 12.66
N HIS A 85 -67.27 -3.95 12.28
CA HIS A 85 -66.62 -3.19 11.22
C HIS A 85 -65.20 -2.74 11.64
N GLU A 86 -65.05 -2.24 12.86
CA GLU A 86 -63.74 -1.83 13.40
C GLU A 86 -62.80 -3.03 13.61
N GLU A 87 -63.32 -4.18 14.06
CA GLU A 87 -62.54 -5.43 14.19
C GLU A 87 -62.03 -5.91 12.82
N LEU A 88 -62.87 -5.89 11.78
CA LEU A 88 -62.45 -6.24 10.42
C LEU A 88 -61.38 -5.28 9.90
N ALA A 89 -61.51 -3.98 10.17
CA ALA A 89 -60.49 -2.99 9.79
C ALA A 89 -59.16 -3.25 10.51
N LYS A 90 -59.19 -3.60 11.81
CA LYS A 90 -57.99 -3.98 12.58
C LYS A 90 -57.35 -5.25 12.02
N GLU A 91 -58.13 -6.28 11.70
CA GLU A 91 -57.64 -7.53 11.11
C GLU A 91 -56.95 -7.25 9.76
N LYS A 92 -57.59 -6.48 8.87
CA LYS A 92 -57.00 -6.12 7.58
C LYS A 92 -55.76 -5.22 7.72
N GLY A 93 -55.77 -4.31 8.68
CA GLY A 93 -54.59 -3.55 9.08
C GLY A 93 -53.43 -4.46 9.50
N GLN A 94 -53.68 -5.44 10.37
CA GLN A 94 -52.67 -6.40 10.84
C GLN A 94 -52.12 -7.25 9.68
N GLU A 95 -53.00 -7.81 8.84
CA GLU A 95 -52.59 -8.57 7.65
C GLU A 95 -51.68 -7.75 6.72
N ALA A 96 -52.01 -6.47 6.50
CA ALA A 96 -51.22 -5.56 5.66
C ALA A 96 -49.86 -5.26 6.30
N SER A 97 -49.84 -4.99 7.61
CA SER A 97 -48.62 -4.76 8.39
C SER A 97 -47.64 -5.94 8.32
N GLU A 98 -48.13 -7.18 8.48
CA GLU A 98 -47.30 -8.40 8.38
C GLU A 98 -46.74 -8.68 6.98
N LYS A 99 -47.36 -8.09 5.94
CA LYS A 99 -46.96 -8.19 4.54
C LYS A 99 -46.19 -6.95 4.05
N ALA A 100 -46.06 -5.91 4.86
CA ALA A 100 -45.49 -4.63 4.48
C ALA A 100 -44.00 -4.72 4.11
N LEU A 101 -43.23 -5.58 4.80
CA LEU A 101 -41.80 -5.74 4.53
C LEU A 101 -41.52 -6.70 3.38
N PRO A 102 -40.49 -6.43 2.56
CA PRO A 102 -40.15 -7.28 1.43
C PRO A 102 -39.64 -8.65 1.89
N LYS A 103 -40.21 -9.71 1.32
CA LYS A 103 -39.83 -11.13 1.57
C LYS A 103 -39.04 -11.75 0.41
N THR A 104 -38.61 -10.93 -0.55
CA THR A 104 -37.83 -11.37 -1.72
C THR A 104 -36.47 -10.68 -1.77
N PRO A 105 -35.42 -11.35 -2.27
CA PRO A 105 -34.11 -10.71 -2.40
C PRO A 105 -34.11 -9.41 -3.22
N LEU A 106 -34.99 -9.29 -4.21
CA LEU A 106 -35.11 -8.06 -5.00
C LEU A 106 -35.73 -6.92 -4.18
N GLY A 107 -36.80 -7.18 -3.45
CA GLY A 107 -37.43 -6.17 -2.60
C GLY A 107 -36.49 -5.67 -1.50
N VAL A 108 -35.75 -6.58 -0.86
CA VAL A 108 -34.75 -6.20 0.16
C VAL A 108 -33.62 -5.37 -0.46
N ALA A 109 -33.16 -5.73 -1.66
CA ALA A 109 -32.14 -4.96 -2.37
C ALA A 109 -32.59 -3.53 -2.70
N ILE A 110 -33.84 -3.36 -3.15
CA ILE A 110 -34.43 -2.04 -3.43
C ILE A 110 -34.50 -1.22 -2.15
N MET A 111 -34.98 -1.81 -1.04
CA MET A 111 -35.10 -1.13 0.24
C MET A 111 -33.74 -0.69 0.79
N LEU A 112 -32.72 -1.57 0.78
CA LEU A 112 -31.38 -1.21 1.24
C LEU A 112 -30.75 -0.09 0.41
N LYS A 113 -30.94 -0.11 -0.91
CA LYS A 113 -30.44 0.95 -1.79
C LYS A 113 -31.11 2.31 -1.58
N HIS A 114 -32.26 2.34 -0.92
CA HIS A 114 -32.93 3.58 -0.55
C HIS A 114 -32.17 4.31 0.57
N TYR A 115 -31.58 3.56 1.51
CA TYR A 115 -30.95 4.10 2.70
C TYR A 115 -29.41 4.07 2.65
N LEU A 116 -28.82 3.23 1.79
CA LEU A 116 -27.37 3.08 1.65
C LEU A 116 -26.91 3.33 0.21
N ARG A 117 -25.73 3.95 0.07
CA ARG A 117 -25.06 4.15 -1.21
C ARG A 117 -24.16 2.95 -1.51
N PHE A 118 -24.22 2.44 -2.74
CA PHE A 118 -23.45 1.29 -3.19
C PHE A 118 -22.69 1.56 -4.49
N ILE A 119 -21.49 1.01 -4.59
CA ILE A 119 -20.70 0.96 -5.82
C ILE A 119 -20.10 -0.44 -5.99
N ARG A 120 -19.61 -0.71 -7.19
CA ARG A 120 -18.67 -1.81 -7.43
C ARG A 120 -17.31 -1.24 -7.76
N VAL A 121 -16.26 -1.77 -7.14
CA VAL A 121 -14.89 -1.37 -7.49
C VAL A 121 -14.44 -2.17 -8.71
N LYS A 122 -14.04 -1.48 -9.77
CA LYS A 122 -13.55 -2.09 -11.01
C LYS A 122 -12.24 -2.86 -10.76
N PRO A 123 -12.21 -4.19 -11.02
CA PRO A 123 -10.96 -4.93 -11.03
C PRO A 123 -10.05 -4.47 -12.17
N GLU A 124 -8.75 -4.61 -11.99
CA GLU A 124 -7.75 -4.26 -13.00
C GLU A 124 -7.71 -5.30 -14.14
N ALA A 125 -8.01 -6.58 -13.85
CA ALA A 125 -8.04 -7.62 -14.87
C ALA A 125 -9.45 -7.85 -15.43
N GLN A 126 -9.53 -8.10 -16.74
CA GLN A 126 -10.80 -8.31 -17.44
C GLN A 126 -11.49 -9.60 -16.99
N GLY A 127 -12.82 -9.59 -16.99
CA GLY A 127 -13.64 -10.78 -16.69
C GLY A 127 -13.76 -11.14 -15.19
N GLN A 128 -13.11 -10.40 -14.30
CA GLN A 128 -13.23 -10.62 -12.86
C GLN A 128 -14.50 -10.00 -12.27
N LYS A 129 -15.04 -10.61 -11.21
CA LYS A 129 -16.22 -10.11 -10.51
C LYS A 129 -15.82 -8.88 -9.69
N ALA A 130 -16.42 -7.74 -10.00
CA ALA A 130 -16.23 -6.52 -9.23
C ALA A 130 -16.85 -6.65 -7.82
N PRO A 131 -16.07 -6.44 -6.73
CA PRO A 131 -16.57 -6.47 -5.37
C PRO A 131 -17.53 -5.32 -5.07
N LEU A 132 -18.49 -5.56 -4.17
CA LEU A 132 -19.52 -4.60 -3.75
C LEU A 132 -19.02 -3.79 -2.56
N TYR A 133 -19.16 -2.47 -2.64
CA TYR A 133 -18.79 -1.53 -1.58
C TYR A 133 -20.00 -0.68 -1.21
N PHE A 134 -20.08 -0.27 0.04
CA PHE A 134 -21.03 0.74 0.52
C PHE A 134 -20.31 1.94 1.12
N PHE A 135 -20.94 3.12 1.09
CA PHE A 135 -20.39 4.32 1.72
C PHE A 135 -20.71 4.34 3.20
N HIS A 136 -19.69 4.49 4.05
CA HIS A 136 -19.85 4.64 5.49
C HIS A 136 -19.76 6.14 5.86
N PRO A 137 -20.87 6.82 6.17
CA PRO A 137 -20.92 8.28 6.30
C PRO A 137 -20.08 8.82 7.47
N ASP A 138 -20.04 8.14 8.63
CA ASP A 138 -19.21 8.60 9.77
C ASP A 138 -17.70 8.47 9.49
N HIS A 139 -17.33 7.53 8.64
CA HIS A 139 -15.94 7.32 8.26
C HIS A 139 -15.59 8.13 7.01
N GLY A 140 -16.54 8.43 6.13
CA GLY A 140 -16.30 9.09 4.86
C GLY A 140 -15.55 8.20 3.86
N VAL A 141 -15.64 6.87 4.00
CA VAL A 141 -14.98 5.90 3.13
C VAL A 141 -15.94 4.87 2.57
N TRP A 142 -15.55 4.27 1.46
CA TRP A 142 -16.18 3.10 0.86
C TRP A 142 -15.58 1.83 1.45
N LEU A 143 -16.43 0.92 1.95
CA LEU A 143 -16.04 -0.32 2.61
C LEU A 143 -16.63 -1.55 1.92
N GLU A 144 -15.88 -2.64 1.93
CA GLU A 144 -16.35 -3.98 1.54
C GLU A 144 -16.53 -4.81 2.81
N ASP A 145 -17.78 -4.96 3.25
CA ASP A 145 -18.14 -5.78 4.39
C ASP A 145 -19.49 -6.46 4.11
N ASN A 146 -19.43 -7.69 3.59
CA ASN A 146 -20.62 -8.46 3.27
C ASN A 146 -21.34 -8.96 4.52
N GLU A 147 -20.62 -9.20 5.63
CA GLU A 147 -21.23 -9.67 6.88
C GLU A 147 -22.10 -8.56 7.47
N PHE A 148 -21.58 -7.33 7.53
CA PHE A 148 -22.36 -6.17 7.93
C PHE A 148 -23.61 -5.97 7.06
N LEU A 149 -23.50 -6.12 5.74
CA LEU A 149 -24.67 -6.02 4.86
C LEU A 149 -25.67 -7.16 5.07
N GLN A 150 -25.21 -8.38 5.38
CA GLN A 150 -26.07 -9.51 5.71
C GLN A 150 -26.81 -9.29 7.03
N ASP A 151 -26.16 -8.67 8.02
CA ASP A 151 -26.82 -8.25 9.25
C ASP A 151 -27.96 -7.26 8.98
N LEU A 152 -27.76 -6.28 8.09
CA LEU A 152 -28.82 -5.35 7.69
C LEU A 152 -29.95 -6.05 6.90
N ILE A 153 -29.61 -7.02 6.04
CA ILE A 153 -30.61 -7.85 5.35
C ILE A 153 -31.49 -8.58 6.37
N SER A 154 -30.91 -9.12 7.45
CA SER A 154 -31.66 -9.84 8.50
C SER A 154 -32.64 -8.94 9.27
N VAL A 155 -32.42 -7.63 9.30
CA VAL A 155 -33.35 -6.68 9.91
C VAL A 155 -34.62 -6.54 9.08
N ILE A 156 -34.48 -6.48 7.75
CA ILE A 156 -35.59 -6.31 6.81
C ILE A 156 -36.31 -7.64 6.56
N PHE A 157 -35.54 -8.71 6.40
CA PHE A 157 -36.04 -10.05 6.14
C PHE A 157 -35.45 -11.06 7.16
N PRO A 158 -36.03 -11.13 8.38
CA PRO A 158 -35.48 -11.94 9.48
C PRO A 158 -35.33 -13.44 9.18
N ASN A 159 -36.22 -13.99 8.36
CA ASN A 159 -36.20 -15.41 7.98
C ASN A 159 -35.43 -15.66 6.68
N ALA A 160 -34.60 -14.72 6.23
CA ALA A 160 -33.76 -14.89 5.05
C ALA A 160 -32.76 -16.03 5.26
N THR A 161 -32.74 -16.98 4.32
CA THR A 161 -31.65 -17.95 4.22
C THR A 161 -30.36 -17.28 3.76
N GLU A 162 -29.22 -17.90 4.04
CA GLU A 162 -27.90 -17.43 3.57
C GLU A 162 -27.89 -17.23 2.04
N LYS A 163 -28.51 -18.15 1.29
CA LYS A 163 -28.70 -18.03 -0.16
C LYS A 163 -29.47 -16.76 -0.54
N GLN A 164 -30.57 -16.46 0.14
CA GLN A 164 -31.35 -15.25 -0.12
C GLN A 164 -30.57 -13.98 0.21
N ALA A 165 -29.74 -13.99 1.25
CA ALA A 165 -28.86 -12.88 1.56
C ALA A 165 -27.81 -12.67 0.46
N PHE A 166 -27.17 -13.73 -0.03
CA PHE A 166 -26.26 -13.65 -1.18
C PHE A 166 -26.95 -13.19 -2.46
N ASP A 167 -28.16 -13.67 -2.75
CA ASP A 167 -28.96 -13.24 -3.90
C ASP A 167 -29.32 -11.75 -3.79
N THR A 168 -29.56 -11.24 -2.58
CA THR A 168 -29.81 -9.82 -2.31
C THR A 168 -28.58 -8.99 -2.65
N LEU A 169 -27.41 -9.35 -2.11
CA LEU A 169 -26.14 -8.67 -2.42
C LEU A 169 -25.81 -8.74 -3.91
N TYR A 170 -26.09 -9.87 -4.57
CA TYR A 170 -25.93 -10.02 -6.01
C TYR A 170 -26.78 -9.02 -6.80
N LYS A 171 -28.05 -8.81 -6.40
CA LYS A 171 -28.96 -7.84 -7.03
C LYS A 171 -28.50 -6.40 -6.79
N ILE A 172 -28.11 -6.05 -5.56
CA ILE A 172 -27.55 -4.73 -5.24
C ILE A 172 -26.33 -4.48 -6.13
N ALA A 173 -25.38 -5.42 -6.18
CA ALA A 173 -24.18 -5.31 -6.99
C ALA A 173 -24.50 -5.10 -8.48
N ARG A 174 -25.42 -5.89 -9.07
CA ARG A 174 -25.79 -5.75 -10.50
C ARG A 174 -26.37 -4.39 -10.86
N GLN A 175 -27.05 -3.74 -9.91
CA GLN A 175 -27.62 -2.42 -10.10
C GLN A 175 -26.73 -1.27 -9.60
N SER A 176 -25.52 -1.58 -9.12
CA SER A 176 -24.58 -0.58 -8.61
C SER A 176 -23.60 -0.15 -9.70
N GLN A 177 -23.27 1.15 -9.70
CA GLN A 177 -22.32 1.74 -10.62
C GLN A 177 -20.91 1.16 -10.42
N LEU A 178 -20.16 1.06 -11.50
CA LEU A 178 -18.76 0.63 -11.46
C LEU A 178 -17.87 1.88 -11.29
N LYS A 179 -17.06 1.93 -10.24
CA LYS A 179 -16.12 3.03 -9.96
C LYS A 179 -14.70 2.52 -9.76
N GLU A 180 -13.73 3.41 -9.92
CA GLU A 180 -12.32 3.17 -9.60
C GLU A 180 -11.98 3.83 -8.26
N ILE A 181 -11.06 3.23 -7.49
CA ILE A 181 -10.56 3.81 -6.25
C ILE A 181 -9.63 4.98 -6.58
N GLN A 182 -9.89 6.15 -6.00
CA GLN A 182 -9.05 7.33 -6.15
C GLN A 182 -7.93 7.28 -5.10
N ARG A 183 -6.81 6.69 -5.49
CA ARG A 183 -5.72 6.29 -4.58
C ARG A 183 -4.95 7.45 -3.98
N GLU A 184 -5.06 8.64 -4.57
CA GLU A 184 -4.49 9.89 -4.08
C GLU A 184 -5.15 10.43 -2.81
N TYR A 185 -6.36 9.95 -2.49
CA TYR A 185 -7.10 10.38 -1.33
C TYR A 185 -6.94 9.44 -0.13
N THR A 186 -6.85 10.06 1.04
CA THR A 186 -6.97 9.41 2.35
C THR A 186 -7.83 10.30 3.23
N VAL A 187 -8.78 9.72 3.98
CA VAL A 187 -9.54 10.47 4.97
C VAL A 187 -8.68 10.71 6.21
N ILE A 188 -8.51 11.97 6.58
CA ILE A 188 -7.77 12.38 7.78
C ILE A 188 -8.74 13.14 8.69
N GLY A 189 -9.13 12.53 9.80
CA GLY A 189 -10.24 13.02 10.62
C GLY A 189 -11.56 12.99 9.85
N ASN A 190 -12.09 14.18 9.52
CA ASN A 190 -13.35 14.36 8.79
C ASN A 190 -13.17 15.12 7.47
N ARG A 191 -12.01 14.99 6.83
CA ARG A 191 -11.71 15.64 5.55
C ARG A 191 -10.97 14.69 4.62
N LEU A 192 -11.17 14.86 3.32
CA LEU A 192 -10.38 14.20 2.29
C LEU A 192 -9.05 14.91 2.15
N TYR A 193 -7.93 14.21 2.24
CA TYR A 193 -6.61 14.75 1.94
C TYR A 193 -6.09 14.13 0.65
N ASN A 194 -5.75 14.98 -0.32
CA ASN A 194 -5.15 14.56 -1.58
C ASN A 194 -3.62 14.72 -1.50
N TYR A 195 -2.85 13.63 -1.52
CA TYR A 195 -1.39 13.73 -1.39
C TYR A 195 -0.69 14.33 -2.62
N LYS A 196 -1.33 14.33 -3.80
CA LYS A 196 -0.75 14.93 -5.01
C LYS A 196 -0.84 16.44 -4.97
N THR A 197 -1.97 16.98 -4.50
CA THR A 197 -2.21 18.44 -4.45
C THR A 197 -1.86 19.05 -3.10
N GLY A 198 -1.77 18.25 -2.04
CA GLY A 198 -1.55 18.69 -0.66
C GLY A 198 -2.76 19.39 -0.04
N ARG A 199 -3.96 19.21 -0.61
CA ARG A 199 -5.17 19.95 -0.19
C ARG A 199 -6.11 19.07 0.62
N PHE A 200 -6.84 19.74 1.51
CA PHE A 200 -7.98 19.17 2.24
C PHE A 200 -9.29 19.60 1.60
N GLU A 201 -10.18 18.63 1.39
CA GLU A 201 -11.50 18.78 0.78
C GLU A 201 -12.58 18.22 1.73
N GLU A 202 -13.84 18.59 1.49
CA GLU A 202 -14.97 18.07 2.26
C GLU A 202 -15.22 16.59 1.94
N LEU A 203 -15.77 15.84 2.91
CA LEU A 203 -16.15 14.46 2.66
C LEU A 203 -17.29 14.43 1.64
N THR A 204 -17.13 13.63 0.59
CA THR A 204 -18.16 13.38 -0.40
C THR A 204 -18.15 11.91 -0.82
N PRO A 205 -19.31 11.28 -1.03
CA PRO A 205 -19.40 9.95 -1.62
C PRO A 205 -18.91 9.90 -3.07
N ASP A 206 -18.76 11.04 -3.77
CA ASP A 206 -18.28 11.05 -5.15
C ASP A 206 -16.82 10.62 -5.27
N ILE A 207 -16.04 10.83 -4.20
CA ILE A 207 -14.66 10.38 -4.11
C ILE A 207 -14.62 8.96 -3.56
N THR A 208 -14.20 8.02 -4.41
CA THR A 208 -14.04 6.61 -4.04
C THR A 208 -12.75 6.41 -3.23
N VAL A 209 -12.77 6.80 -1.96
CA VAL A 209 -11.70 6.57 -1.00
C VAL A 209 -12.04 5.39 -0.10
N THR A 210 -11.07 4.51 0.17
CA THR A 210 -11.25 3.32 1.03
C THR A 210 -10.41 3.37 2.31
N ARG A 211 -9.64 4.45 2.49
CA ARG A 211 -8.67 4.61 3.58
C ARG A 211 -9.05 5.79 4.47
N LYS A 212 -9.02 5.56 5.79
CA LYS A 212 -9.18 6.59 6.82
C LYS A 212 -8.18 6.37 7.93
N ILE A 213 -7.38 7.36 8.30
CA ILE A 213 -6.54 7.25 9.50
C ILE A 213 -7.26 7.73 10.77
N LYS A 214 -6.85 7.18 11.92
CA LYS A 214 -7.43 7.50 13.23
C LYS A 214 -7.16 8.94 13.68
N THR A 215 -5.96 9.45 13.41
CA THR A 215 -5.55 10.78 13.90
C THR A 215 -6.10 11.89 13.01
N SER A 216 -6.63 12.95 13.63
CA SER A 216 -7.16 14.12 12.92
C SER A 216 -6.08 15.17 12.67
N TYR A 217 -6.19 15.91 11.57
CA TYR A 217 -5.33 17.06 11.31
C TYR A 217 -5.79 18.28 12.11
N ASN A 218 -4.90 18.83 12.93
CA ASN A 218 -5.13 20.06 13.68
C ASN A 218 -4.06 21.10 13.32
N LYS A 219 -4.42 22.07 12.48
CA LYS A 219 -3.51 23.16 12.06
C LYS A 219 -2.95 23.96 13.25
N LYS A 220 -3.70 24.04 14.35
CA LYS A 220 -3.32 24.76 15.58
C LYS A 220 -2.51 23.90 16.55
N ALA A 221 -2.22 22.64 16.22
CA ALA A 221 -1.39 21.78 17.05
C ALA A 221 -0.01 22.42 17.28
N LYS A 222 0.39 22.45 18.55
CA LYS A 222 1.70 22.90 19.04
C LYS A 222 2.43 21.72 19.63
N GLU A 223 3.76 21.77 19.62
CA GLU A 223 4.55 20.69 20.20
C GLU A 223 4.27 20.57 21.71
N PRO A 224 3.76 19.42 22.19
CA PRO A 224 3.53 19.22 23.61
C PRO A 224 4.85 18.99 24.35
N THR A 225 4.90 19.40 25.62
CA THR A 225 6.00 19.04 26.54
C THR A 225 5.41 18.21 27.68
N ILE A 226 5.78 16.92 27.73
CA ILE A 226 5.26 15.97 28.73
C ILE A 226 6.39 15.63 29.70
N LYS A 227 6.38 16.20 30.91
CA LYS A 227 7.44 15.98 31.91
C LYS A 227 8.87 16.23 31.35
N GLY A 228 9.02 17.29 30.56
CA GLY A 228 10.29 17.64 29.89
C GLY A 228 10.57 16.90 28.58
N TRP A 229 9.78 15.87 28.23
CA TRP A 229 9.88 15.16 26.95
C TRP A 229 9.16 15.93 25.84
N LYS A 230 9.79 16.01 24.66
CA LYS A 230 9.23 16.61 23.44
C LYS A 230 9.30 15.63 22.27
N PRO A 231 8.25 15.51 21.43
CA PRO A 231 8.25 14.59 20.30
C PRO A 231 9.40 14.77 19.31
N THR A 232 9.74 16.01 18.91
CA THR A 232 10.82 16.22 17.92
C THR A 232 12.19 15.91 18.47
N THR A 233 12.46 16.34 19.71
CA THR A 233 13.72 16.05 20.41
C THR A 233 13.91 14.55 20.58
N TRP A 234 12.87 13.84 21.01
CA TRP A 234 12.91 12.38 21.12
C TRP A 234 13.15 11.69 19.78
N LEU A 235 12.46 12.12 18.73
CA LEU A 235 12.64 11.52 17.41
C LEU A 235 14.07 11.73 16.88
N LEU A 236 14.66 12.90 17.11
CA LEU A 236 16.04 13.20 16.76
C LEU A 236 17.04 12.40 17.61
N GLU A 237 16.74 12.20 18.90
CA GLU A 237 17.55 11.41 19.82
C GLU A 237 17.60 9.91 19.46
N LEU A 238 16.55 9.36 18.83
CA LEU A 238 16.56 7.97 18.32
C LEU A 238 17.69 7.73 17.30
N PHE A 239 18.14 8.79 16.63
CA PHE A 239 19.13 8.75 15.56
C PHE A 239 20.40 9.55 15.90
N ASP A 240 20.68 9.74 17.20
CA ASP A 240 21.89 10.41 17.70
C ASP A 240 22.14 11.81 17.10
N GLY A 241 21.08 12.54 16.77
CA GLY A 241 21.20 13.88 16.18
C GLY A 241 21.32 13.91 14.67
N ASP A 242 21.31 12.75 13.99
CA ASP A 242 21.38 12.67 12.53
C ASP A 242 20.10 13.23 11.90
N THR A 243 20.25 14.36 11.22
CA THR A 243 19.15 15.06 10.58
C THR A 243 18.63 14.36 9.31
N GLU A 244 19.46 13.61 8.59
CA GLU A 244 19.01 12.86 7.41
C GLU A 244 18.10 11.69 7.84
N LEU A 245 18.49 10.97 8.90
CA LEU A 245 17.69 9.90 9.48
C LEU A 245 16.40 10.44 10.12
N TYR A 246 16.47 11.56 10.83
CA TYR A 246 15.30 12.26 11.35
C TYR A 246 14.31 12.61 10.22
N ASN A 247 14.81 13.19 9.12
CA ASN A 247 13.97 13.55 7.98
C ASN A 247 13.37 12.31 7.31
N LEU A 248 14.12 11.20 7.18
CA LEU A 248 13.58 9.93 6.71
C LEU A 248 12.46 9.42 7.63
N ALA A 249 12.61 9.52 8.95
CA ALA A 249 11.57 9.14 9.91
C ALA A 249 10.29 9.99 9.74
N ILE A 250 10.42 11.31 9.52
CA ILE A 250 9.28 12.18 9.19
C ILE A 250 8.63 11.77 7.86
N GLN A 251 9.41 11.40 6.84
CA GLN A 251 8.86 10.88 5.57
C GLN A 251 8.11 9.56 5.76
N ILE A 252 8.62 8.65 6.60
CA ILE A 252 7.93 7.39 6.92
C ILE A 252 6.60 7.68 7.60
N ILE A 253 6.58 8.62 8.56
CA ILE A 253 5.34 9.07 9.20
C ILE A 253 4.39 9.61 8.14
N LYS A 254 4.86 10.52 7.27
CA LYS A 254 4.05 11.13 6.20
C LYS A 254 3.47 10.08 5.26
N ALA A 255 4.29 9.18 4.73
CA ALA A 255 3.87 8.10 3.86
C ALA A 255 2.80 7.22 4.53
N SER A 256 2.98 6.90 5.81
CA SER A 256 2.04 6.08 6.60
C SER A 256 0.68 6.76 6.75
N ILE A 257 0.63 8.07 7.01
CA ILE A 257 -0.62 8.82 7.19
C ILE A 257 -1.31 9.16 5.87
N THR A 258 -0.56 9.36 4.78
CA THR A 258 -1.14 9.71 3.46
C THR A 258 -1.47 8.49 2.62
N GLY A 259 -0.93 7.33 2.96
CA GLY A 259 -1.03 6.11 2.15
C GLY A 259 -0.22 6.19 0.84
N GLN A 260 0.73 7.12 0.76
CA GLN A 260 1.61 7.26 -0.40
C GLN A 260 2.78 6.28 -0.27
N SER A 261 2.86 5.27 -1.14
CA SER A 261 3.90 4.23 -1.03
C SER A 261 5.33 4.75 -1.23
N LEU A 262 5.48 5.92 -1.88
CA LEU A 262 6.76 6.48 -2.35
C LEU A 262 7.57 5.50 -3.25
N GLN A 263 6.95 4.39 -3.66
CA GLN A 263 7.63 3.26 -4.30
C GLN A 263 8.79 2.69 -3.46
N LYS A 264 8.74 2.86 -2.13
CA LYS A 264 9.80 2.44 -1.21
C LYS A 264 9.33 1.37 -0.23
N ILE A 265 10.30 0.60 0.25
CA ILE A 265 10.21 -0.29 1.40
C ILE A 265 11.07 0.33 2.49
N PHE A 266 10.43 0.73 3.58
CA PHE A 266 11.12 1.27 4.75
C PHE A 266 11.51 0.13 5.68
N TRP A 267 12.79 0.03 5.99
CA TRP A 267 13.32 -1.03 6.84
C TRP A 267 13.87 -0.46 8.13
N LEU A 268 13.20 -0.77 9.24
CA LEU A 268 13.66 -0.41 10.57
C LEU A 268 14.69 -1.44 11.04
N PHE A 269 15.95 -1.03 11.13
CA PHE A 269 17.09 -1.91 11.40
C PHE A 269 17.70 -1.57 12.77
N GLY A 270 17.99 -2.57 13.59
CA GLY A 270 18.72 -2.35 14.85
C GLY A 270 18.35 -3.35 15.93
N GLU A 271 19.17 -3.46 16.97
CA GLU A 271 18.98 -4.43 18.05
C GLU A 271 17.73 -4.16 18.92
N GLY A 272 17.42 -5.10 19.81
CA GLY A 272 16.37 -4.91 20.80
C GLY A 272 16.68 -3.75 21.75
N GLY A 273 15.66 -2.97 22.11
CA GLY A 273 15.81 -1.89 23.09
C GLY A 273 16.34 -0.56 22.54
N THR A 274 16.42 -0.39 21.22
CA THR A 274 16.91 0.84 20.56
C THR A 274 15.81 1.83 20.16
N GLY A 275 14.55 1.58 20.55
CA GLY A 275 13.41 2.44 20.23
C GLY A 275 12.65 2.09 18.94
N LYS A 276 13.15 1.15 18.13
CA LYS A 276 12.48 0.61 16.92
C LYS A 276 11.00 0.26 17.13
N GLY A 277 10.71 -0.57 18.13
CA GLY A 277 9.35 -0.98 18.45
C GLY A 277 8.46 0.15 19.01
N THR A 278 9.06 1.21 19.56
CA THR A 278 8.34 2.41 19.99
C THR A 278 7.97 3.27 18.78
N PHE A 279 8.87 3.42 17.81
CA PHE A 279 8.59 4.11 16.55
C PHE A 279 7.53 3.38 15.73
N GLN A 280 7.60 2.05 15.62
CA GLN A 280 6.55 1.25 14.97
C GLN A 280 5.19 1.44 15.65
N GLN A 281 5.15 1.45 16.99
CA GLN A 281 3.92 1.71 17.73
C GLN A 281 3.37 3.12 17.47
N LEU A 282 4.23 4.13 17.34
CA LEU A 282 3.82 5.48 16.95
C LEU A 282 3.12 5.48 15.58
N LEU A 283 3.67 4.77 14.58
CA LEU A 283 3.02 4.64 13.27
C LEU A 283 1.62 4.03 13.40
N ILE A 284 1.50 2.93 14.15
CA ILE A 284 0.22 2.25 14.43
C ILE A 284 -0.76 3.20 15.11
N ASN A 285 -0.31 4.00 16.08
CA ASN A 285 -1.16 4.94 16.80
C ASN A 285 -1.67 6.08 15.91
N LEU A 286 -0.82 6.58 15.01
CA LEU A 286 -1.18 7.62 14.05
C LEU A 286 -2.26 7.13 13.07
N VAL A 287 -2.04 5.96 12.46
CA VAL A 287 -2.96 5.42 11.45
C VAL A 287 -4.19 4.74 12.07
N GLY A 288 -4.07 4.17 13.27
CA GLY A 288 -5.06 3.30 13.89
C GLY A 288 -4.92 1.82 13.47
N MET A 289 -5.08 0.90 14.42
CA MET A 289 -4.87 -0.54 14.21
C MET A 289 -5.70 -1.12 13.05
N ASP A 290 -6.93 -0.65 12.86
CA ASP A 290 -7.81 -1.10 11.77
C ASP A 290 -7.25 -0.79 10.37
N ASN A 291 -6.29 0.13 10.27
CA ASN A 291 -5.63 0.53 9.02
C ASN A 291 -4.25 -0.11 8.81
N VAL A 292 -3.85 -1.02 9.71
CA VAL A 292 -2.57 -1.72 9.68
C VAL A 292 -2.80 -3.16 9.19
N ALA A 293 -2.02 -3.57 8.19
CA ALA A 293 -1.86 -4.97 7.84
C ALA A 293 -0.61 -5.51 8.54
N SER A 294 -0.76 -6.50 9.42
CA SER A 294 0.40 -7.19 10.02
C SER A 294 0.83 -8.32 9.09
N LEU A 295 1.91 -8.11 8.34
CA LEU A 295 2.40 -9.09 7.37
C LEU A 295 3.92 -9.00 7.20
N LYS A 296 4.61 -10.11 7.47
CA LYS A 296 6.04 -10.22 7.19
C LYS A 296 6.26 -10.47 5.71
N ILE A 297 7.29 -9.86 5.14
CA ILE A 297 7.74 -10.13 3.77
C ILE A 297 7.95 -11.63 3.47
N THR A 298 8.39 -12.40 4.47
CA THR A 298 8.60 -13.85 4.35
C THR A 298 7.31 -14.66 4.33
N GLU A 299 6.19 -14.07 4.74
CA GLU A 299 4.85 -14.69 4.76
C GLU A 299 4.03 -14.36 3.52
N LEU A 300 4.29 -13.20 2.91
CA LEU A 300 3.64 -12.78 1.66
C LEU A 300 3.79 -13.87 0.57
N ALA A 301 4.96 -14.49 0.48
CA ALA A 301 5.25 -15.57 -0.46
C ALA A 301 4.67 -16.95 -0.07
N LYS A 302 4.15 -17.12 1.16
CA LYS A 302 3.72 -18.44 1.68
C LYS A 302 2.27 -18.79 1.36
N SER A 303 1.39 -17.79 1.28
CA SER A 303 -0.04 -18.04 1.10
C SER A 303 -0.69 -16.94 0.26
N ARG A 304 -1.33 -17.39 -0.82
CA ARG A 304 -2.15 -16.55 -1.71
C ARG A 304 -3.33 -15.87 -1.02
N PHE A 305 -3.84 -16.45 0.07
CA PHE A 305 -4.96 -15.89 0.84
C PHE A 305 -4.55 -14.72 1.74
N THR A 306 -3.25 -14.50 1.92
CA THR A 306 -2.74 -13.46 2.80
C THR A 306 -2.92 -12.06 2.19
N THR A 307 -3.23 -11.95 0.89
CA THR A 307 -3.43 -10.67 0.22
C THR A 307 -4.76 -9.99 0.59
N SER A 308 -5.75 -10.72 1.09
CA SER A 308 -7.04 -10.16 1.52
C SER A 308 -6.90 -9.18 2.69
N ILE A 309 -5.94 -9.41 3.60
CA ILE A 309 -5.72 -8.56 4.78
C ILE A 309 -5.23 -7.16 4.42
N LEU A 310 -4.77 -6.96 3.18
CA LEU A 310 -4.22 -5.69 2.67
C LEU A 310 -5.33 -4.71 2.25
N LEU A 311 -6.56 -5.19 2.04
CA LEU A 311 -7.68 -4.35 1.60
C LEU A 311 -8.01 -3.28 2.65
N GLY A 312 -8.20 -2.04 2.17
CA GLY A 312 -8.52 -0.89 3.01
C GLY A 312 -7.39 -0.41 3.94
N LYS A 313 -6.23 -1.10 3.97
CA LYS A 313 -5.11 -0.74 4.84
C LYS A 313 -4.26 0.39 4.25
N SER A 314 -3.67 1.19 5.13
CA SER A 314 -2.77 2.31 4.76
C SER A 314 -1.30 1.92 4.87
N ILE A 315 -0.98 0.98 5.75
CA ILE A 315 0.38 0.52 6.03
C ILE A 315 0.42 -1.00 6.20
N VAL A 316 1.49 -1.61 5.70
CA VAL A 316 1.87 -2.99 6.03
C VAL A 316 3.08 -2.95 6.95
N ILE A 317 2.97 -3.65 8.09
CA ILE A 317 4.05 -3.78 9.06
C ILE A 317 4.43 -5.26 9.17
N GLY A 318 5.68 -5.57 8.85
CA GLY A 318 6.29 -6.87 9.11
C GLY A 318 7.30 -6.77 10.23
N ASP A 319 6.93 -7.17 11.44
CA ASP A 319 7.77 -7.02 12.62
C ASP A 319 8.66 -8.26 12.88
N ASP A 320 9.83 -8.01 13.43
CA ASP A 320 10.79 -9.01 13.91
C ASP A 320 11.08 -10.12 12.88
N ILE A 321 11.60 -9.70 11.72
CA ILE A 321 12.14 -10.61 10.72
C ILE A 321 13.51 -11.09 11.21
N GLN A 322 13.71 -12.40 11.17
CA GLN A 322 14.97 -13.02 11.58
C GLN A 322 16.11 -12.62 10.63
N LYS A 323 17.30 -12.38 11.18
CA LYS A 323 18.51 -12.03 10.40
C LYS A 323 18.82 -13.06 9.31
N ASP A 324 18.64 -14.34 9.61
CA ASP A 324 18.94 -15.44 8.69
C ASP A 324 17.78 -15.77 7.74
N ALA A 325 16.71 -14.97 7.75
CA ALA A 325 15.62 -15.15 6.81
C ALA A 325 16.11 -14.92 5.38
N VAL A 326 15.71 -15.81 4.47
CA VAL A 326 16.01 -15.69 3.04
C VAL A 326 14.73 -15.29 2.31
N ILE A 327 14.75 -14.10 1.72
CA ILE A 327 13.70 -13.63 0.80
C ILE A 327 14.12 -14.09 -0.58
N LYS A 328 13.54 -15.22 -1.03
CA LYS A 328 13.86 -15.81 -2.33
C LYS A 328 13.31 -15.03 -3.51
N ASP A 329 12.14 -14.41 -3.31
CA ASP A 329 11.45 -13.62 -4.32
C ASP A 329 11.04 -12.27 -3.70
N THR A 330 11.59 -11.20 -4.25
CA THR A 330 11.25 -9.82 -3.85
C THR A 330 10.13 -9.22 -4.71
N SER A 331 9.61 -9.94 -5.71
CA SER A 331 8.67 -9.42 -6.70
C SER A 331 7.34 -8.99 -6.07
N ASP A 332 6.78 -9.79 -5.16
CA ASP A 332 5.51 -9.47 -4.51
C ASP A 332 5.62 -8.23 -3.61
N ILE A 333 6.69 -8.12 -2.82
CA ILE A 333 6.90 -6.94 -1.97
C ILE A 333 7.22 -5.70 -2.81
N PHE A 334 7.92 -5.87 -3.93
CA PHE A 334 8.18 -4.78 -4.86
C PHE A 334 6.88 -4.31 -5.48
N SER A 335 6.01 -5.23 -5.88
CA SER A 335 4.67 -4.94 -6.40
C SER A 335 3.82 -4.18 -5.38
N LEU A 336 3.91 -4.58 -4.11
CA LEU A 336 3.25 -3.89 -3.00
C LEU A 336 3.77 -2.46 -2.83
N ALA A 337 5.09 -2.27 -2.87
CA ALA A 337 5.71 -0.96 -2.73
C ALA A 337 5.44 -0.06 -3.94
N THR A 338 5.48 -0.58 -5.16
CA THR A 338 5.26 0.19 -6.40
C THR A 338 3.78 0.47 -6.69
N GLY A 339 2.86 -0.25 -6.02
CA GLY A 339 1.43 -0.19 -6.33
C GLY A 339 1.09 -0.87 -7.65
N ASP A 340 1.78 -1.96 -7.95
CA ASP A 340 1.46 -2.84 -9.07
C ASP A 340 0.18 -3.63 -8.79
N ILE A 341 -0.34 -4.26 -9.85
CA ILE A 341 -1.56 -5.06 -9.77
C ILE A 341 -1.25 -6.30 -8.94
N MET A 342 -2.05 -6.54 -7.90
CA MET A 342 -2.00 -7.76 -7.12
C MET A 342 -3.33 -8.47 -7.16
N THR A 343 -3.27 -9.80 -7.13
CA THR A 343 -4.44 -10.65 -7.00
C THR A 343 -4.81 -10.80 -5.53
N ILE A 344 -6.02 -10.39 -5.20
CA ILE A 344 -6.64 -10.56 -3.91
C ILE A 344 -7.35 -11.91 -3.91
N GLU A 345 -6.92 -12.82 -3.04
CA GLU A 345 -7.61 -14.08 -2.80
C GLU A 345 -8.12 -14.13 -1.36
N ASP A 346 -9.40 -14.43 -1.21
CA ASP A 346 -10.02 -14.66 0.09
C ASP A 346 -10.70 -16.03 0.07
N LYS A 347 -10.70 -16.72 1.20
CA LYS A 347 -11.15 -18.12 1.27
C LYS A 347 -12.64 -18.19 0.91
N GLY A 348 -12.98 -18.98 -0.10
CA GLY A 348 -14.36 -19.14 -0.57
C GLY A 348 -14.88 -18.00 -1.45
N LYS A 349 -14.08 -16.97 -1.74
CA LYS A 349 -14.41 -15.90 -2.70
C LYS A 349 -13.67 -16.10 -4.01
N ARG A 350 -14.20 -15.51 -5.09
CA ARG A 350 -13.51 -15.47 -6.38
C ARG A 350 -12.40 -14.43 -6.31
N PRO A 351 -11.18 -14.76 -6.76
CA PRO A 351 -10.08 -13.82 -6.74
C PRO A 351 -10.34 -12.67 -7.72
N TYR A 352 -9.83 -11.49 -7.38
CA TYR A 352 -9.87 -10.32 -8.24
C TYR A 352 -8.58 -9.52 -8.09
N SER A 353 -8.23 -8.76 -9.13
CA SER A 353 -6.97 -8.04 -9.22
C SER A 353 -7.22 -6.55 -8.98
N ILE A 354 -6.42 -5.94 -8.12
CA ILE A 354 -6.50 -4.53 -7.76
C ILE A 354 -5.09 -4.00 -7.53
N ARG A 355 -4.88 -2.69 -7.68
CA ARG A 355 -3.64 -2.08 -7.19
C ARG A 355 -3.86 -1.48 -5.82
N LEU A 356 -2.98 -1.84 -4.91
CA LEU A 356 -2.95 -1.33 -3.54
C LEU A 356 -1.92 -0.21 -3.47
N ASN A 357 -2.26 0.89 -2.79
CA ASN A 357 -1.31 1.96 -2.51
C ASN A 357 -1.16 2.06 -0.99
N MET A 358 -0.04 1.58 -0.47
CA MET A 358 0.19 1.51 0.96
C MET A 358 1.68 1.63 1.27
N THR A 359 1.97 2.09 2.47
CA THR A 359 3.35 2.19 2.95
C THR A 359 3.82 0.84 3.46
N VAL A 360 4.99 0.39 3.01
CA VAL A 360 5.57 -0.87 3.44
C VAL A 360 6.66 -0.59 4.47
N VAL A 361 6.45 -1.04 5.70
CA VAL A 361 7.43 -0.96 6.79
C VAL A 361 7.76 -2.37 7.25
N GLN A 362 9.05 -2.70 7.29
CA GLN A 362 9.55 -3.98 7.80
C GLN A 362 10.56 -3.72 8.90
N SER A 363 10.71 -4.64 9.85
CA SER A 363 11.56 -4.49 11.02
C SER A 363 12.38 -5.77 11.23
N SER A 364 13.66 -5.61 11.57
CA SER A 364 14.53 -6.73 11.93
C SER A 364 15.69 -6.30 12.81
N ASN A 365 16.35 -7.27 13.47
CA ASN A 365 17.62 -7.04 14.17
C ASN A 365 18.83 -7.17 13.23
N GLY A 366 18.66 -7.86 12.09
CA GLY A 366 19.64 -7.99 11.04
C GLY A 366 18.95 -7.97 9.68
N LEU A 367 19.56 -7.39 8.64
CA LEU A 367 18.96 -7.41 7.31
C LEU A 367 18.87 -8.85 6.79
N PRO A 368 17.69 -9.29 6.31
CA PRO A 368 17.54 -10.62 5.75
C PRO A 368 18.28 -10.74 4.43
N ARG A 369 18.70 -11.96 4.09
CA ARG A 369 19.30 -12.22 2.79
C ARG A 369 18.25 -12.09 1.70
N MET A 370 18.45 -11.16 0.78
CA MET A 370 17.55 -10.92 -0.34
C MET A 370 18.15 -11.45 -1.64
N ASN A 371 17.47 -12.41 -2.26
CA ASN A 371 17.83 -12.89 -3.59
C ASN A 371 17.14 -11.98 -4.62
N GLY A 372 17.84 -10.92 -5.05
CA GLY A 372 17.30 -9.97 -6.00
C GLY A 372 18.40 -9.21 -6.73
N ASP A 373 18.01 -8.46 -7.77
CA ASP A 373 18.90 -7.54 -8.45
C ASP A 373 19.31 -6.39 -7.50
N LYS A 374 20.61 -6.15 -7.34
CA LYS A 374 21.16 -5.12 -6.45
C LYS A 374 20.53 -3.75 -6.72
N SER A 375 20.49 -3.33 -7.99
CA SER A 375 19.93 -2.04 -8.39
C SER A 375 18.43 -1.94 -8.05
N ALA A 376 17.68 -3.02 -8.23
CA ALA A 376 16.27 -3.07 -7.86
C ALA A 376 16.03 -2.95 -6.34
N ILE A 377 16.91 -3.52 -5.52
CA ILE A 377 16.92 -3.40 -4.06
C ILE A 377 17.27 -1.96 -3.65
N ASP A 378 18.41 -1.44 -4.12
CA ASP A 378 18.94 -0.11 -3.72
C ASP A 378 17.95 1.03 -4.05
N ARG A 379 17.22 0.91 -5.16
CA ARG A 379 16.20 1.89 -5.56
C ARG A 379 14.98 1.93 -4.64
N ARG A 380 14.64 0.80 -4.01
CA ARG A 380 13.38 0.63 -3.26
C ARG A 380 13.59 0.64 -1.76
N PHE A 381 14.69 0.12 -1.25
CA PHE A 381 14.92 0.06 0.19
C PHE A 381 15.39 1.40 0.75
N ARG A 382 14.83 1.76 1.91
CA ARG A 382 15.28 2.87 2.74
C ARG A 382 15.48 2.35 4.15
N ILE A 383 16.73 2.25 4.58
CA ILE A 383 17.08 1.72 5.89
C ILE A 383 17.06 2.86 6.90
N LEU A 384 16.27 2.68 7.96
CA LEU A 384 16.27 3.57 9.12
C LEU A 384 16.92 2.82 10.29
N PRO A 385 18.22 3.06 10.56
CA PRO A 385 18.94 2.39 11.62
C PRO A 385 18.62 2.98 13.00
N PHE A 386 18.43 2.10 13.97
CA PHE A 386 18.26 2.37 15.40
C PHE A 386 19.46 1.78 16.12
N THR A 387 20.57 2.52 16.16
CA THR A 387 21.86 2.11 16.72
C THR A 387 21.99 2.42 18.20
N LYS A 388 21.28 3.44 18.68
CA LYS A 388 21.33 3.86 20.08
C LYS A 388 20.65 2.85 21.00
N VAL A 389 21.44 2.05 21.69
CA VAL A 389 20.94 1.23 22.80
C VAL A 389 20.68 2.15 24.00
N PHE A 390 19.42 2.26 24.41
CA PHE A 390 19.05 3.00 25.61
C PHE A 390 19.54 2.27 26.87
N LYS A 391 20.79 2.52 27.26
CA LYS A 391 21.41 1.95 28.47
C LYS A 391 20.68 2.45 29.72
N GLY A 392 20.19 1.52 30.56
CA GLY A 392 19.47 1.83 31.81
C GLY A 392 18.02 1.34 31.83
N LYS A 393 17.13 2.05 32.57
CA LYS A 393 15.68 1.85 32.52
C LYS A 393 15.10 2.80 31.45
N PRO A 394 14.84 2.34 30.20
CA PRO A 394 14.18 3.17 29.21
C PRO A 394 12.84 3.68 29.76
N ASN A 395 12.50 4.94 29.47
CA ASN A 395 11.25 5.53 29.93
C ASN A 395 10.07 4.83 29.23
N LYS A 396 9.51 3.81 29.89
CA LYS A 396 8.38 3.02 29.39
C LYS A 396 7.13 3.87 29.15
N ALA A 397 7.02 5.04 29.80
CA ALA A 397 5.91 5.95 29.58
C ALA A 397 5.90 6.52 28.16
N ILE A 398 7.05 6.60 27.46
CA ILE A 398 7.07 7.05 26.06
C ILE A 398 6.19 6.13 25.21
N LYS A 399 6.41 4.81 25.27
CA LYS A 399 5.66 3.82 24.49
C LYS A 399 4.22 3.63 24.99
N ASN A 400 4.04 3.58 26.31
CA ASN A 400 2.75 3.22 26.91
C ASN A 400 1.78 4.39 27.06
N ASP A 401 2.26 5.63 27.01
CA ASP A 401 1.48 6.83 27.31
C ASP A 401 1.75 7.93 26.27
N TYR A 402 2.97 8.46 26.21
CA TYR A 402 3.23 9.74 25.51
C TYR A 402 2.94 9.68 24.00
N ILE A 403 3.35 8.61 23.31
CA ILE A 403 3.07 8.44 21.87
C ILE A 403 1.60 8.04 21.58
N ASN A 404 0.77 7.90 22.61
CA ASN A 404 -0.67 7.67 22.49
C ASN A 404 -1.46 8.96 22.75
N CYS A 405 -0.83 10.00 23.33
CA CYS A 405 -1.49 11.26 23.63
C CYS A 405 -1.97 11.95 22.35
N LYS A 406 -3.21 12.44 22.38
CA LYS A 406 -3.86 13.10 21.23
C LYS A 406 -3.04 14.28 20.72
N GLU A 407 -2.53 15.11 21.61
CA GLU A 407 -1.74 16.31 21.27
C GLU A 407 -0.42 15.95 20.58
N VAL A 408 0.20 14.83 20.97
CA VAL A 408 1.43 14.32 20.34
C VAL A 408 1.14 13.83 18.93
N LEU A 409 0.09 13.02 18.77
CA LEU A 409 -0.31 12.47 17.47
C LEU A 409 -0.73 13.57 16.50
N GLU A 410 -1.56 14.53 16.94
CA GLU A 410 -1.98 15.67 16.11
C GLU A 410 -0.78 16.54 15.71
N TYR A 411 0.16 16.78 16.61
CA TYR A 411 1.37 17.55 16.33
C TYR A 411 2.28 16.84 15.30
N LEU A 412 2.56 15.55 15.49
CA LEU A 412 3.41 14.79 14.56
C LEU A 412 2.75 14.62 13.19
N LEU A 413 1.43 14.41 13.16
CA LEU A 413 0.67 14.40 11.91
C LEU A 413 0.79 15.74 11.18
N LYS A 414 0.58 16.86 11.90
CA LYS A 414 0.74 18.20 11.32
C LYS A 414 2.14 18.40 10.76
N LEU A 415 3.18 18.10 11.56
CA LEU A 415 4.57 18.21 11.15
C LEU A 415 4.85 17.42 9.87
N ALA A 416 4.37 16.18 9.79
CA ALA A 416 4.54 15.33 8.62
C ALA A 416 3.78 15.84 7.39
N ILE A 417 2.51 16.25 7.52
CA ILE A 417 1.73 16.79 6.40
C ILE A 417 2.38 18.07 5.85
N GLU A 418 2.82 18.98 6.72
CA GLU A 418 3.40 20.27 6.34
C GLU A 418 4.85 20.16 5.83
N THR A 419 5.55 19.05 6.13
CA THR A 419 6.90 18.78 5.58
C THR A 419 6.80 18.36 4.11
N PRO A 420 7.51 19.00 3.16
CA PRO A 420 7.48 18.61 1.75
C PRO A 420 7.85 17.14 1.53
N ILE A 421 7.22 16.48 0.55
CA ILE A 421 7.60 15.12 0.16
C ILE A 421 8.88 15.18 -0.65
N THR A 422 9.89 14.42 -0.25
CA THR A 422 11.15 14.25 -0.97
C THR A 422 11.59 12.79 -0.92
N ASP A 423 12.26 12.28 -1.96
CA ASP A 423 12.90 10.96 -1.91
C ASP A 423 14.18 11.07 -1.08
N ILE A 424 14.06 10.87 0.23
CA ILE A 424 15.18 10.92 1.16
C ILE A 424 15.83 9.54 1.18
N ASN A 425 17.13 9.49 0.85
CA ASN A 425 17.96 8.31 1.02
C ASN A 425 19.22 8.71 1.80
N PRO A 426 19.20 8.57 3.14
CA PRO A 426 20.32 8.98 3.98
C PRO A 426 21.61 8.26 3.61
N LYS A 427 22.77 8.91 3.79
CA LYS A 427 24.07 8.28 3.50
C LYS A 427 24.25 6.96 4.25
N THR A 428 23.88 6.92 5.52
CA THR A 428 23.93 5.72 6.36
C THR A 428 23.04 4.60 5.83
N SER A 429 21.89 4.92 5.23
CA SER A 429 21.01 3.91 4.59
C SER A 429 21.70 3.24 3.41
N ILE A 430 22.39 4.03 2.58
CA ILE A 430 23.15 3.54 1.42
C ILE A 430 24.31 2.66 1.88
N GLU A 431 25.11 3.14 2.85
CA GLU A 431 26.26 2.41 3.38
C GLU A 431 25.87 1.06 3.98
N ILE A 432 24.78 0.99 4.77
CA ILE A 432 24.28 -0.26 5.34
C ILE A 432 23.88 -1.26 4.25
N LEU A 433 23.18 -0.81 3.20
CA LEU A 433 22.81 -1.68 2.09
C LEU A 433 24.04 -2.17 1.32
N GLU A 434 25.01 -1.29 1.06
CA GLU A 434 26.24 -1.65 0.38
C GLU A 434 27.06 -2.68 1.15
N GLU A 435 27.22 -2.50 2.46
CA GLU A 435 27.89 -3.46 3.34
C GLU A 435 27.16 -4.82 3.31
N HIS A 436 25.83 -4.80 3.44
CA HIS A 436 25.04 -6.02 3.38
C HIS A 436 25.19 -6.77 2.04
N HIS A 437 25.24 -6.06 0.91
CA HIS A 437 25.49 -6.68 -0.39
C HIS A 437 26.87 -7.35 -0.47
N LYS A 438 27.91 -6.73 0.12
CA LYS A 438 29.26 -7.31 0.18
C LYS A 438 29.29 -8.57 1.03
N GLU A 439 28.63 -8.55 2.20
CA GLU A 439 28.52 -9.72 3.08
C GLU A 439 27.82 -10.90 2.38
N MET A 440 26.76 -10.63 1.61
CA MET A 440 25.95 -11.67 0.99
C MET A 440 26.51 -12.18 -0.34
N ASN A 441 27.36 -11.39 -1.00
CA ASN A 441 27.91 -11.71 -2.32
C ASN A 441 29.43 -11.47 -2.38
N PRO A 442 30.23 -12.54 -2.27
CA PRO A 442 31.69 -12.49 -2.36
C PRO A 442 32.22 -11.81 -3.64
N VAL A 443 31.48 -11.88 -4.75
CA VAL A 443 31.90 -11.20 -6.00
C VAL A 443 31.80 -9.68 -5.86
N ILE A 444 30.77 -9.17 -5.17
CA ILE A 444 30.63 -7.73 -4.91
C ILE A 444 31.74 -7.26 -3.96
N ASP A 445 32.03 -8.02 -2.89
CA ASP A 445 33.14 -7.70 -1.98
C ASP A 445 34.47 -7.67 -2.73
N PHE A 446 34.75 -8.71 -3.52
CA PHE A 446 35.95 -8.77 -4.36
C PHE A 446 36.07 -7.59 -5.31
N VAL A 447 34.98 -7.23 -6.00
CA VAL A 447 35.00 -6.08 -6.93
C VAL A 447 35.37 -4.80 -6.19
N SER A 448 34.78 -4.57 -5.01
CA SER A 448 35.05 -3.38 -4.20
C SER A 448 36.48 -3.30 -3.67
N LYS A 449 37.13 -4.45 -3.42
CA LYS A 449 38.50 -4.54 -2.90
C LYS A 449 39.57 -4.55 -3.99
N PHE A 450 39.24 -5.04 -5.18
CA PHE A 450 40.21 -5.20 -6.27
C PHE A 450 40.16 -4.09 -7.31
N PHE A 451 38.98 -3.63 -7.72
CA PHE A 451 38.84 -2.56 -8.72
C PHE A 451 38.89 -1.19 -8.04
N THR A 452 40.06 -0.83 -7.53
CA THR A 452 40.32 0.45 -6.87
C THR A 452 41.16 1.37 -7.76
N ASP A 453 41.30 2.63 -7.37
CA ASP A 453 42.14 3.61 -8.07
C ASP A 453 43.64 3.43 -7.80
N GLU A 454 44.02 2.42 -7.01
CA GLU A 454 45.41 2.02 -6.76
C GLU A 454 46.00 1.19 -7.90
N LEU A 455 45.14 0.63 -8.78
CA LEU A 455 45.58 -0.17 -9.93
C LEU A 455 46.41 0.66 -10.91
N THR A 456 47.58 0.14 -11.26
CA THR A 456 48.58 0.77 -12.13
C THR A 456 48.35 0.45 -13.61
N SER A 457 47.77 -0.71 -13.94
CA SER A 457 47.56 -1.11 -15.33
C SER A 457 46.45 -0.33 -16.02
N GLU A 458 46.63 -0.03 -17.30
CA GLU A 458 45.61 0.56 -18.19
C GLU A 458 44.59 -0.49 -18.66
N PHE A 459 44.97 -1.77 -18.68
CA PHE A 459 44.09 -2.87 -19.06
C PHE A 459 44.40 -4.12 -18.22
N ILE A 460 43.34 -4.69 -17.64
CA ILE A 460 43.43 -5.81 -16.69
C ILE A 460 42.77 -7.03 -17.34
N PRO A 461 43.54 -8.06 -17.76
CA PRO A 461 43.00 -9.24 -18.43
C PRO A 461 42.08 -10.06 -17.53
N ASN A 462 41.03 -10.65 -18.11
CA ASN A 462 40.12 -11.56 -17.41
C ASN A 462 40.84 -12.66 -16.64
N SER A 463 41.85 -13.28 -17.27
CA SER A 463 42.62 -14.36 -16.64
C SER A 463 43.42 -13.89 -15.42
N PHE A 464 43.85 -12.61 -15.38
CA PHE A 464 44.48 -12.02 -14.20
C PHE A 464 43.45 -11.80 -13.10
N VAL A 465 42.30 -11.19 -13.42
CA VAL A 465 41.22 -11.01 -12.45
C VAL A 465 40.76 -12.35 -11.87
N TYR A 466 40.66 -13.40 -12.69
CA TYR A 466 40.31 -14.74 -12.23
C TYR A 466 41.41 -15.36 -11.35
N HIS A 467 42.68 -15.10 -11.65
CA HIS A 467 43.80 -15.48 -10.79
C HIS A 467 43.70 -14.82 -9.42
N VAL A 468 43.49 -13.50 -9.39
CA VAL A 468 43.34 -12.73 -8.14
C VAL A 468 42.08 -13.17 -7.38
N TRP A 469 40.97 -13.45 -8.07
CA TRP A 469 39.74 -13.99 -7.47
C TRP A 469 39.96 -15.32 -6.73
N LYS A 470 40.77 -16.24 -7.30
CA LYS A 470 41.10 -17.48 -6.59
C LYS A 470 41.90 -17.22 -5.32
N GLY A 471 42.85 -16.28 -5.35
CA GLY A 471 43.59 -15.86 -4.17
C GLY A 471 42.67 -15.23 -3.12
N PHE A 472 41.73 -14.38 -3.55
CA PHE A 472 40.70 -13.81 -2.69
C PHE A 472 39.86 -14.90 -1.98
N LEU A 473 39.38 -15.91 -2.73
CA LEU A 473 38.62 -17.01 -2.14
C LEU A 473 39.42 -17.79 -1.09
N GLU A 474 40.71 -18.05 -1.37
CA GLU A 474 41.60 -18.77 -0.46
C GLU A 474 41.91 -17.93 0.79
N TYR A 475 42.21 -16.65 0.63
CA TYR A 475 42.58 -15.75 1.73
C TYR A 475 41.44 -15.55 2.73
N TYR A 476 40.19 -15.47 2.26
CA TYR A 476 39.01 -15.26 3.10
C TYR A 476 38.25 -16.56 3.45
N ASP A 477 38.81 -17.73 3.17
CA ASP A 477 38.19 -19.07 3.36
C ASP A 477 36.77 -19.18 2.77
N ILE A 478 36.57 -18.62 1.57
CA ILE A 478 35.28 -18.62 0.89
C ILE A 478 35.17 -19.85 -0.01
N LYS A 479 34.29 -20.79 0.34
CA LYS A 479 34.09 -22.07 -0.36
C LYS A 479 33.28 -21.97 -1.67
N GLN A 480 33.08 -20.77 -2.20
CA GLN A 480 32.29 -20.54 -3.41
C GLN A 480 33.07 -20.95 -4.65
N ILE A 481 32.46 -21.77 -5.51
CA ILE A 481 33.03 -22.15 -6.80
C ILE A 481 32.27 -21.42 -7.90
N LYS A 482 32.97 -20.62 -8.69
CA LYS A 482 32.41 -19.92 -9.85
C LYS A 482 33.32 -20.10 -11.05
N SER A 483 32.74 -20.42 -12.20
CA SER A 483 33.51 -20.46 -13.45
C SER A 483 34.01 -19.07 -13.82
N GLU A 484 35.15 -18.97 -14.50
CA GLU A 484 35.71 -17.69 -14.98
C GLU A 484 34.66 -16.88 -15.77
N ARG A 485 33.96 -17.54 -16.70
CA ARG A 485 32.86 -16.90 -17.45
C ARG A 485 31.74 -16.40 -16.54
N GLY A 486 31.36 -17.20 -15.54
CA GLY A 486 30.33 -16.84 -14.57
C GLY A 486 30.73 -15.65 -13.72
N LEU A 487 31.98 -15.59 -13.24
CA LEU A 487 32.54 -14.46 -12.51
C LEU A 487 32.47 -13.18 -13.33
N HIS A 488 33.01 -13.19 -14.55
CA HIS A 488 33.07 -11.99 -15.39
C HIS A 488 31.70 -11.47 -15.81
N LYS A 489 30.69 -12.35 -15.96
CA LYS A 489 29.31 -11.90 -16.20
C LYS A 489 28.80 -11.02 -15.06
N GLU A 490 29.13 -11.38 -13.83
CA GLU A 490 28.69 -10.66 -12.63
C GLU A 490 29.53 -9.43 -12.34
N ILE A 491 30.86 -9.50 -12.48
CA ILE A 491 31.74 -8.33 -12.35
C ILE A 491 31.28 -7.21 -13.27
N LYS A 492 30.96 -7.52 -14.54
CA LYS A 492 30.47 -6.51 -15.50
C LYS A 492 29.21 -5.75 -15.05
N SER A 493 28.37 -6.39 -14.23
CA SER A 493 27.14 -5.78 -13.72
C SER A 493 27.39 -4.93 -12.47
N ASN A 494 28.59 -4.99 -11.90
CA ASN A 494 28.98 -4.32 -10.65
C ASN A 494 30.29 -3.51 -10.79
N LEU A 495 30.73 -3.23 -12.02
CA LEU A 495 31.99 -2.49 -12.23
C LEU A 495 31.88 -1.08 -11.62
N PRO A 496 32.91 -0.63 -10.88
CA PRO A 496 32.95 0.74 -10.39
C PRO A 496 33.19 1.73 -11.54
N GLU A 497 32.87 3.00 -11.28
CA GLU A 497 33.16 4.09 -12.20
C GLU A 497 34.66 4.16 -12.52
N GLY A 498 35.00 4.46 -13.78
CA GLY A 498 36.38 4.48 -14.27
C GLY A 498 36.87 3.14 -14.85
N PHE A 499 36.10 2.06 -14.74
CA PHE A 499 36.41 0.78 -15.38
C PHE A 499 35.40 0.40 -16.46
N GLU A 500 35.91 -0.15 -17.58
CA GLU A 500 35.08 -0.52 -18.72
C GLU A 500 35.45 -1.90 -19.27
N ALA A 501 34.47 -2.77 -19.51
CA ALA A 501 34.73 -4.07 -20.10
C ALA A 501 35.14 -3.95 -21.57
N GLY A 502 36.24 -4.58 -21.96
CA GLY A 502 36.76 -4.50 -23.31
C GLY A 502 37.60 -5.70 -23.73
N GLN A 503 38.32 -5.53 -24.83
CA GLN A 503 39.26 -6.52 -25.35
C GLN A 503 40.53 -5.82 -25.82
N LYS A 504 41.67 -6.48 -25.64
CA LYS A 504 42.98 -6.01 -26.09
C LYS A 504 43.74 -7.18 -26.71
N VAL A 505 44.52 -6.90 -27.75
CA VAL A 505 45.35 -7.92 -28.41
C VAL A 505 46.76 -7.89 -27.81
N ILE A 506 47.30 -9.06 -27.47
CA ILE A 506 48.73 -9.26 -27.23
C ILE A 506 49.39 -9.45 -28.60
N PRO A 507 50.30 -8.55 -29.01
CA PRO A 507 51.02 -8.70 -30.29
C PRO A 507 51.90 -9.95 -30.33
N VAL A 508 52.25 -10.36 -31.55
CA VAL A 508 53.25 -11.42 -31.79
C VAL A 508 54.56 -11.08 -31.08
N GLY A 509 55.22 -12.09 -30.51
CA GLY A 509 56.50 -11.94 -29.81
C GLY A 509 56.39 -11.44 -28.36
N ARG A 510 55.22 -10.97 -27.92
CA ARG A 510 55.03 -10.50 -26.53
C ARG A 510 54.32 -11.51 -25.64
N GLN A 511 54.71 -11.48 -24.37
CA GLN A 511 54.05 -12.24 -23.30
C GLN A 511 52.81 -11.49 -22.79
N LEU A 512 52.92 -10.20 -22.48
CA LEU A 512 51.87 -9.37 -21.87
C LEU A 512 51.50 -8.17 -22.75
N HIS A 513 50.39 -7.49 -22.45
CA HIS A 513 50.04 -6.21 -23.06
C HIS A 513 51.00 -5.09 -22.64
N THR A 514 51.08 -4.03 -23.45
CA THR A 514 51.60 -2.73 -22.98
C THR A 514 50.66 -2.12 -21.97
N GLY A 515 51.24 -1.52 -20.92
CA GLY A 515 50.47 -0.90 -19.84
C GLY A 515 49.79 -1.91 -18.91
N PHE A 516 50.22 -3.17 -18.88
CA PHE A 516 49.77 -4.18 -17.92
C PHE A 516 50.93 -4.61 -17.02
N TYR A 517 50.82 -4.32 -15.73
CA TYR A 517 51.83 -4.48 -14.69
C TYR A 517 51.34 -5.44 -13.60
N PRO A 518 51.24 -6.75 -13.89
CA PRO A 518 50.61 -7.72 -12.97
C PRO A 518 51.33 -7.83 -11.62
N LYS A 519 52.60 -7.45 -11.50
CA LYS A 519 53.32 -7.47 -10.22
C LYS A 519 52.93 -6.31 -9.31
N GLU A 520 52.63 -5.16 -9.89
CA GLU A 520 52.23 -3.95 -9.18
C GLU A 520 50.75 -4.01 -8.79
N ASP A 521 49.93 -4.70 -9.59
CA ASP A 521 48.49 -4.84 -9.38
C ASP A 521 48.08 -6.09 -8.57
N LEU A 522 49.03 -6.84 -8.01
CA LEU A 522 48.70 -7.99 -7.15
C LEU A 522 48.32 -7.49 -5.75
N PRO A 523 47.08 -7.68 -5.30
CA PRO A 523 46.68 -7.28 -3.96
C PRO A 523 47.27 -8.20 -2.89
N PRO A 524 47.30 -7.78 -1.61
CA PRO A 524 47.83 -8.58 -0.50
C PRO A 524 47.21 -9.97 -0.35
N PHE A 525 45.95 -10.12 -0.75
CA PHE A 525 45.21 -11.38 -0.69
C PHE A 525 45.45 -12.31 -1.89
N ALA A 526 46.27 -11.92 -2.87
CA ALA A 526 46.66 -12.77 -4.00
C ALA A 526 48.19 -12.87 -4.08
N SER A 527 48.79 -13.67 -3.20
CA SER A 527 50.25 -13.78 -3.04
C SER A 527 50.97 -14.59 -4.12
N THR A 528 50.24 -15.34 -4.96
CA THR A 528 50.83 -16.18 -5.99
C THR A 528 51.13 -15.39 -7.27
N SER A 529 52.30 -15.64 -7.86
CA SER A 529 52.69 -15.00 -9.12
C SER A 529 51.75 -15.37 -10.27
N TYR A 530 51.28 -14.35 -11.00
CA TYR A 530 50.42 -14.55 -12.16
C TYR A 530 51.19 -15.08 -13.38
N ALA A 531 50.60 -16.04 -14.08
CA ALA A 531 51.08 -16.54 -15.36
C ALA A 531 49.94 -16.67 -16.38
N ASN A 532 50.12 -16.08 -17.57
CA ASN A 532 49.13 -16.14 -18.65
C ASN A 532 49.34 -17.30 -19.64
N GLY A 533 50.24 -18.23 -19.31
CA GLY A 533 50.59 -19.38 -20.15
C GLY A 533 51.45 -19.08 -21.38
N ARG A 534 51.92 -17.85 -21.61
CA ARG A 534 52.76 -17.44 -22.76
C ARG A 534 54.24 -17.22 -22.39
N ALA A 535 54.76 -17.98 -21.44
CA ALA A 535 56.13 -17.83 -20.93
C ALA A 535 57.22 -18.21 -21.95
N THR A 536 56.94 -19.10 -22.91
CA THR A 536 57.94 -19.56 -23.89
C THR A 536 57.78 -18.88 -25.26
N PRO A 537 58.87 -18.71 -26.04
CA PRO A 537 58.82 -18.10 -27.37
C PRO A 537 57.84 -18.79 -28.34
N GLU A 538 57.68 -20.11 -28.26
CA GLU A 538 56.80 -20.90 -29.14
C GLU A 538 55.34 -20.48 -28.96
N LYS A 539 54.94 -20.19 -27.71
CA LYS A 539 53.58 -19.75 -27.36
C LYS A 539 53.32 -18.27 -27.71
N ARG A 540 54.33 -17.54 -28.20
CA ARG A 540 54.25 -16.12 -28.61
C ARG A 540 54.20 -15.93 -30.13
N LYS A 541 54.23 -17.02 -30.91
CA LYS A 541 54.23 -16.99 -32.39
C LYS A 541 52.94 -16.44 -33.01
N LYS A 542 51.81 -16.50 -32.30
CA LYS A 542 50.52 -15.97 -32.75
C LYS A 542 50.03 -14.86 -31.82
N PRO A 543 49.34 -13.82 -32.33
CA PRO A 543 48.69 -12.84 -31.48
C PRO A 543 47.59 -13.52 -30.66
N LYS A 544 47.24 -12.95 -29.50
CA LYS A 544 46.15 -13.44 -28.66
C LYS A 544 45.22 -12.29 -28.32
N ASN A 545 43.94 -12.43 -28.64
CA ASN A 545 42.93 -11.48 -28.17
C ASN A 545 42.51 -11.88 -26.75
N GLU A 546 42.58 -10.94 -25.81
CA GLU A 546 42.17 -11.13 -24.42
C GLU A 546 41.03 -10.19 -24.07
N ARG A 547 40.02 -10.73 -23.39
CA ARG A 547 38.97 -9.92 -22.76
C ARG A 547 39.47 -9.44 -21.40
N GLY A 548 38.99 -8.30 -20.96
CA GLY A 548 39.44 -7.68 -19.71
C GLY A 548 38.70 -6.39 -19.43
N TYR A 549 39.32 -5.56 -18.60
CA TYR A 549 38.77 -4.29 -18.15
C TYR A 549 39.78 -3.18 -18.41
N TYR A 550 39.36 -2.14 -19.12
CA TYR A 550 40.10 -0.89 -19.22
C TYR A 550 39.99 -0.14 -17.90
N ASN A 551 41.12 0.38 -17.43
CA ASN A 551 41.22 1.28 -16.29
C ASN A 551 41.50 2.68 -16.82
N HIS A 552 40.52 3.57 -16.71
CA HIS A 552 40.64 4.94 -17.21
C HIS A 552 41.43 5.85 -16.28
N TRP A 553 41.68 5.43 -15.03
CA TRP A 553 42.41 6.20 -14.00
C TRP A 553 43.57 5.41 -13.37
N PRO A 554 44.55 4.95 -14.16
CA PRO A 554 45.67 4.21 -13.61
C PRO A 554 46.54 5.09 -12.70
N ALA A 555 46.99 4.53 -11.58
CA ALA A 555 47.68 5.27 -10.50
C ALA A 555 48.86 6.13 -11.01
N HIS A 556 49.61 5.63 -12.00
CA HIS A 556 50.75 6.32 -12.61
C HIS A 556 50.38 7.60 -13.41
N LYS A 557 49.11 7.79 -13.81
CA LYS A 557 48.63 9.02 -14.47
C LYS A 557 48.22 10.12 -13.48
N LYS A 558 47.98 9.80 -12.20
CA LYS A 558 47.68 10.79 -11.15
C LYS A 558 48.95 11.51 -10.65
N GLN A 559 50.08 10.79 -10.53
CA GLN A 559 51.38 11.38 -10.13
C GLN A 559 51.95 12.43 -11.11
N LYS A 560 51.35 12.60 -12.30
CA LYS A 560 51.73 13.65 -13.27
C LYS A 560 50.84 14.90 -13.22
N LYS A 561 49.84 14.95 -12.33
CA LYS A 561 48.87 16.07 -12.19
C LYS A 561 48.89 16.79 -10.84
N THR A 562 49.69 16.31 -9.88
CA THR A 562 50.13 17.03 -8.68
C THR A 562 51.57 17.45 -8.90
#